data_AF-A0A834Y3Z8-F1
#
_entry.id   AF-A0A834Y3Z8-F1
#
_cell.length_a   1.000
_cell.length_b   1.000
_cell.length_c   1.000
_cell.angle_alpha   90.00
_cell.angle_beta   90.00
_cell.angle_gamma   90.00
#
_symmetry.space_group_name_H-M   'P 1'
#
loop_
_entity.id
_entity.type
_entity.pdbx_description
1 polymer ?
#
loop_
_entity_poly.entity_id
_entity_poly.type
_entity_poly.pdbx_seq_one_letter_code
_entity_poly.pdbx_strand_id
1 'polypeptide(L)'
;MADNKVDNITENNIKTDHTLALRASITSIIKDIAGSVGKEEFVECLSLLSGKSKVLDKLYDALVGDIENSLNADFDEMLANGNLDSELGKLKDAIANSTKNPNEIAWRPPGNVEEHLRSPDIEKIFEETDRLKNILDKIENENSNLKKLLDEKRKLTNEIDKKILQAHKIGKLSIPKMEKIAHRLETYNCQNDK
;
A
#
# COMPACT_ATOMS: atom_id res chain seq x y z
N MET A 1 -22.97 17.91 -34.39
CA MET A 1 -22.52 17.31 -33.12
C MET A 1 -21.08 16.88 -33.35
N ALA A 2 -20.16 17.64 -32.76
CA ALA A 2 -18.76 17.70 -33.12
C ALA A 2 -17.97 16.51 -32.57
N ASP A 3 -16.91 16.19 -33.31
CA ASP A 3 -15.92 15.16 -33.08
C ASP A 3 -15.26 15.23 -31.70
N ASN A 4 -15.29 14.12 -30.96
CA ASN A 4 -14.40 13.90 -29.82
C ASN A 4 -13.05 13.39 -30.35
N LYS A 5 -12.19 14.34 -30.72
CA LYS A 5 -10.75 14.13 -30.81
C LYS A 5 -10.22 14.06 -29.38
N VAL A 6 -10.09 12.85 -28.85
CA VAL A 6 -9.38 12.62 -27.59
C VAL A 6 -7.93 13.04 -27.82
N ASP A 7 -7.51 14.06 -27.10
CA ASP A 7 -6.20 14.67 -27.17
C ASP A 7 -5.09 13.66 -26.82
N ASN A 8 -4.53 13.05 -27.86
CA ASN A 8 -3.19 12.48 -27.85
C ASN A 8 -2.16 13.62 -27.94
N ILE A 9 -2.04 14.46 -26.91
CA ILE A 9 -0.97 15.46 -26.83
C ILE A 9 -0.55 15.62 -25.36
N THR A 10 0.60 15.02 -25.03
CA THR A 10 1.66 15.45 -24.09
C THR A 10 2.23 14.32 -23.21
N GLU A 11 2.72 13.23 -23.81
CA GLU A 11 3.72 12.36 -23.16
C GLU A 11 5.17 12.75 -23.52
N ASN A 12 5.35 13.77 -24.35
CA ASN A 12 6.67 14.21 -24.76
C ASN A 12 7.18 15.37 -23.91
N ASN A 13 8.12 15.03 -23.03
CA ASN A 13 9.32 15.81 -22.77
C ASN A 13 9.21 17.01 -21.81
N ILE A 14 8.72 16.78 -20.58
CA ILE A 14 9.13 17.62 -19.45
C ILE A 14 10.45 17.06 -18.95
N LYS A 15 11.55 17.45 -19.60
CA LYS A 15 12.90 17.11 -19.18
C LYS A 15 13.07 17.59 -17.73
N THR A 16 13.33 16.68 -16.81
CA THR A 16 13.35 17.01 -15.37
C THR A 16 14.50 17.99 -15.08
N ASP A 17 14.32 18.85 -14.07
CA ASP A 17 15.34 19.84 -13.69
C ASP A 17 16.72 19.18 -13.43
N HIS A 18 16.70 18.00 -12.79
CA HIS A 18 17.90 17.20 -12.57
C HIS A 18 18.51 16.62 -13.84
N THR A 19 17.70 16.15 -14.81
CA THR A 19 18.21 15.75 -16.13
C THR A 19 18.90 16.92 -16.81
N LEU A 20 18.28 18.11 -16.79
CA LEU A 20 18.84 19.29 -17.45
C LEU A 20 20.17 19.69 -16.83
N ALA A 21 20.26 19.69 -15.50
CA ALA A 21 21.51 19.96 -14.79
C ALA A 21 22.61 18.93 -15.12
N LEU A 22 22.26 17.64 -15.17
CA LEU A 22 23.18 16.57 -15.56
C LEU A 22 23.68 16.75 -17.00
N ARG A 23 22.76 16.99 -17.94
CA ARG A 23 23.09 17.21 -19.35
C ARG A 23 23.98 18.43 -19.54
N ALA A 24 23.68 19.54 -18.88
CA ALA A 24 24.52 20.74 -18.93
C ALA A 24 25.94 20.46 -18.41
N SER A 25 26.06 19.71 -17.31
CA SER A 25 27.35 19.36 -16.71
C SER A 25 28.17 18.44 -17.63
N ILE A 26 27.55 17.41 -18.20
CA ILE A 26 28.23 16.45 -19.07
C ILE A 26 28.60 17.09 -20.42
N THR A 27 27.71 17.88 -21.02
CA THR A 27 28.04 18.60 -22.26
C THR A 27 29.20 19.58 -22.05
N SER A 28 29.32 20.22 -20.87
CA SER A 28 30.49 21.04 -20.54
C SER A 28 31.77 20.19 -20.50
N ILE A 29 31.74 19.03 -19.85
CA ILE A 29 32.89 18.12 -19.78
C ILE A 29 33.28 17.62 -21.18
N ILE A 30 32.30 17.27 -22.02
CA ILE A 30 32.55 16.83 -23.40
C ILE A 30 33.25 17.93 -24.19
N LYS A 31 32.82 19.18 -24.04
CA LYS A 31 33.46 20.34 -24.66
C LYS A 31 34.91 20.52 -24.17
N ASP A 32 35.14 20.37 -22.88
CA ASP A 32 36.49 20.45 -22.29
C ASP A 32 37.40 19.32 -22.80
N ILE A 33 36.85 18.12 -23.02
CA ILE A 33 37.56 16.99 -23.62
C ILE A 33 37.89 17.26 -25.08
N ALA A 34 36.91 17.70 -25.86
CA ALA A 34 37.08 17.99 -27.28
C ALA A 34 38.10 19.12 -27.51
N GLY A 35 38.11 20.13 -26.64
CA GLY A 35 39.06 21.24 -26.63
C GLY A 35 40.34 21.01 -25.82
N SER A 36 40.57 19.80 -25.28
CA SER A 36 41.73 19.52 -24.40
C SER A 36 43.07 19.67 -25.10
N VAL A 37 43.09 19.42 -26.41
CA VAL A 37 44.23 19.73 -27.28
C VAL A 37 43.94 21.08 -27.92
N GLY A 38 44.76 22.08 -27.59
CA GLY A 38 44.68 23.39 -28.21
C GLY A 38 45.03 23.31 -29.70
N LYS A 39 44.57 24.30 -30.45
CA LYS A 39 44.78 24.35 -31.90
C LYS A 39 46.27 24.45 -32.23
N GLU A 40 47.02 25.16 -31.41
CA GLU A 40 48.46 25.34 -31.49
C GLU A 40 49.21 24.00 -31.29
N GLU A 41 48.89 23.25 -30.23
CA GLU A 41 49.50 21.94 -29.99
C GLU A 41 49.11 20.91 -31.07
N PHE A 42 47.87 21.00 -31.59
CA PHE A 42 47.42 20.16 -32.70
C PHE A 42 48.23 20.42 -33.99
N VAL A 43 48.49 21.70 -34.29
CA VAL A 43 49.30 22.11 -35.44
C VAL A 43 50.76 21.66 -35.29
N GLU A 44 51.31 21.76 -34.08
CA GLU A 44 52.67 21.31 -33.76
C GLU A 44 52.83 19.80 -33.96
N CYS A 45 51.86 19.00 -33.48
CA CYS A 45 51.82 17.56 -33.68
C CYS A 45 51.80 17.17 -35.17
N LEU A 46 51.24 18.03 -36.03
CA LEU A 46 51.14 17.82 -37.49
C LEU A 46 52.09 18.73 -38.28
N SER A 47 53.29 18.93 -37.77
CA SER A 47 54.34 19.79 -38.37
C SER A 47 54.63 19.52 -39.86
N LEU A 48 54.46 18.28 -40.34
CA LEU A 48 54.60 17.88 -41.75
C LEU A 48 53.60 18.58 -42.68
N LEU A 49 52.46 19.03 -42.13
CA LEU A 49 51.37 19.69 -42.86
C LEU A 49 51.30 21.19 -42.58
N SER A 50 52.29 21.76 -41.89
CA SER A 50 52.36 23.18 -41.51
C SER A 50 52.22 24.16 -42.68
N GLY A 51 52.64 23.77 -43.89
CA GLY A 51 52.44 24.55 -45.13
C GLY A 51 50.98 24.68 -45.60
N LYS A 52 50.04 23.95 -44.98
CA LYS A 52 48.60 23.93 -45.32
C LYS A 52 47.73 24.34 -44.13
N SER A 53 48.05 25.46 -43.47
CA SER A 53 47.33 25.97 -42.29
C SER A 53 45.79 25.95 -42.44
N LYS A 54 45.21 26.37 -43.58
CA LYS A 54 43.75 26.32 -43.80
C LYS A 54 43.14 24.91 -43.74
N VAL A 55 43.89 23.88 -44.13
CA VAL A 55 43.43 22.49 -44.07
C VAL A 55 43.52 21.97 -42.65
N LEU A 56 44.58 22.35 -41.93
CA LEU A 56 44.82 21.97 -40.54
C LEU A 56 43.76 22.57 -39.61
N ASP A 57 43.39 23.83 -39.85
CA ASP A 57 42.29 24.51 -39.15
C ASP A 57 40.96 23.77 -39.33
N LYS A 58 40.62 23.44 -40.58
CA LYS A 58 39.39 22.68 -40.89
C LYS A 58 39.41 21.28 -40.29
N LEU A 59 40.57 20.64 -40.25
CA LEU A 59 40.72 19.31 -39.67
C LEU A 59 40.54 19.36 -38.15
N TYR A 60 41.09 20.38 -37.49
CA TYR A 60 40.89 20.62 -36.07
C TYR A 60 39.41 20.86 -35.75
N ASP A 61 38.77 21.79 -36.46
CA ASP A 61 37.35 22.11 -36.25
C ASP A 61 36.45 20.88 -36.51
N ALA A 62 36.79 20.08 -37.52
CA ALA A 62 36.08 18.83 -37.82
C ALA A 62 36.29 17.78 -36.72
N LEU A 63 37.50 17.65 -36.18
CA LEU A 63 37.80 16.71 -35.08
C LEU A 63 37.04 17.09 -33.81
N VAL A 64 37.11 18.36 -33.40
CA VAL A 64 36.41 18.87 -32.21
C VAL A 64 34.91 18.66 -32.38
N GLY A 65 34.36 19.06 -33.54
CA GLY A 65 32.93 18.90 -33.82
C GLY A 65 32.49 17.44 -33.87
N ASP A 66 33.29 16.52 -34.43
CA ASP A 66 32.97 15.10 -34.48
C ASP A 66 32.95 14.48 -33.08
N ILE A 67 33.95 14.80 -32.25
CA ILE A 67 34.01 14.34 -30.85
C ILE A 67 32.81 14.86 -30.06
N GLU A 68 32.51 16.16 -30.15
CA GLU A 68 31.37 16.76 -29.44
C GLU A 68 30.05 16.11 -29.88
N ASN A 69 29.82 15.96 -31.18
CA ASN A 69 28.58 15.39 -31.69
C ASN A 69 28.44 13.90 -31.35
N SER A 70 29.50 13.11 -31.53
CA SER A 70 29.50 11.69 -31.24
C SER A 70 29.24 11.42 -29.76
N LEU A 71 29.98 12.08 -28.86
CA LEU A 71 29.84 11.84 -27.42
C LEU A 71 28.50 12.36 -26.87
N ASN A 72 27.99 13.47 -27.38
CA ASN A 72 26.64 13.93 -26.99
C ASN A 72 25.55 12.98 -27.52
N ALA A 73 25.71 12.40 -28.71
CA ALA A 73 24.77 11.42 -29.24
C ALA A 73 24.78 10.13 -28.40
N ASP A 74 25.97 9.61 -28.06
CA ASP A 74 26.12 8.44 -27.20
C ASP A 74 25.50 8.68 -25.81
N PHE A 75 25.69 9.90 -25.27
CA PHE A 75 25.09 10.28 -24.00
C PHE A 75 23.56 10.37 -24.07
N ASP A 76 23.01 10.98 -25.12
CA ASP A 76 21.56 11.04 -25.34
C ASP A 76 20.96 9.62 -25.53
N GLU A 77 21.69 8.71 -26.19
CA GLU A 77 21.30 7.29 -26.28
C GLU A 77 21.32 6.61 -24.90
N MET A 78 22.35 6.84 -24.09
CA MET A 78 22.44 6.29 -22.72
C MET A 78 21.30 6.78 -21.83
N LEU A 79 20.92 8.06 -21.96
CA LEU A 79 19.76 8.63 -21.27
C LEU A 79 18.46 7.94 -21.67
N ALA A 80 18.28 7.68 -22.98
CA ALA A 80 17.10 7.01 -23.51
C ALA A 80 17.04 5.53 -23.09
N ASN A 81 18.13 4.78 -23.26
CA ASN A 81 18.22 3.36 -22.92
C ASN A 81 18.06 3.11 -21.41
N GLY A 82 18.63 3.99 -20.58
CA GLY A 82 18.52 3.90 -19.13
C GLY A 82 17.19 4.41 -18.55
N ASN A 83 16.30 4.96 -19.40
CA ASN A 83 15.09 5.67 -18.98
C ASN A 83 15.37 6.69 -17.86
N LEU A 84 16.55 7.32 -17.90
CA LEU A 84 17.07 8.08 -16.78
C LEU A 84 16.22 9.33 -16.50
N ASP A 85 15.58 9.86 -17.53
CA ASP A 85 14.63 10.96 -17.42
C ASP A 85 13.43 10.63 -16.54
N SER A 86 12.89 9.41 -16.66
CA SER A 86 11.79 8.94 -15.83
C SER A 86 12.24 8.69 -14.38
N GLU A 87 13.40 8.05 -14.19
CA GLU A 87 13.91 7.72 -12.86
C GLU A 87 14.34 8.97 -12.07
N LEU A 88 14.98 9.95 -12.73
CA LEU A 88 15.28 11.25 -12.12
C LEU A 88 14.02 12.05 -11.81
N GLY A 89 12.95 11.86 -12.59
CA GLY A 89 11.62 12.41 -12.31
C GLY A 89 11.02 11.81 -11.04
N LYS A 90 11.02 10.47 -10.94
CA LYS A 90 10.57 9.77 -9.73
C LYS A 90 11.39 10.17 -8.50
N LEU A 91 12.69 10.37 -8.65
CA LEU A 91 13.56 10.85 -7.58
C LEU A 91 13.16 12.26 -7.13
N LYS A 92 12.91 13.18 -8.07
CA LYS A 92 12.43 14.53 -7.76
C LYS A 92 11.12 14.47 -6.97
N ASP A 93 10.18 13.65 -7.43
CA ASP A 93 8.89 13.49 -6.76
C ASP A 93 9.06 12.87 -5.38
N ALA A 94 9.94 11.87 -5.22
CA ALA A 94 10.25 11.27 -3.93
C ALA A 94 10.87 12.27 -2.95
N ILE A 95 11.75 13.16 -3.44
CA ILE A 95 12.34 14.24 -2.63
C ILE A 95 11.26 15.24 -2.23
N ALA A 96 10.40 15.67 -3.17
CA ALA A 96 9.34 16.64 -2.91
C ALA A 96 8.28 16.11 -1.94
N ASN A 97 7.96 14.81 -2.04
CA ASN A 97 6.99 14.13 -1.18
C ASN A 97 7.60 13.64 0.15
N SER A 98 8.90 13.84 0.38
CA SER A 98 9.53 13.47 1.64
C SER A 98 9.00 14.35 2.77
N THR A 99 8.29 13.75 3.71
CA THR A 99 7.80 14.40 4.93
C THR A 99 8.88 14.56 6.02
N LYS A 100 10.08 14.03 5.79
CA LYS A 100 11.18 14.05 6.75
C LYS A 100 11.91 15.39 6.74
N ASN A 101 12.30 15.84 7.94
CA ASN A 101 13.11 17.04 8.11
C ASN A 101 14.48 16.85 7.41
N PRO A 102 14.94 17.81 6.58
CA PRO A 102 16.24 17.73 5.91
C PRO A 102 17.44 17.49 6.85
N ASN A 103 17.32 17.89 8.12
CA ASN A 103 18.39 17.74 9.12
C ASN A 103 18.37 16.40 9.87
N GLU A 104 17.36 15.56 9.64
CA GLU A 104 17.31 14.23 10.27
C GLU A 104 18.08 13.21 9.44
N ILE A 105 18.87 12.38 10.12
CA ILE A 105 19.58 11.28 9.48
C ILE A 105 18.54 10.24 9.04
N ALA A 106 18.26 10.25 7.74
CA ALA A 106 17.41 9.23 7.14
C ALA A 106 18.02 7.85 7.37
N TRP A 107 17.19 6.89 7.79
CA TRP A 107 17.60 5.51 7.96
C TRP A 107 18.32 4.99 6.70
N ARG A 108 19.40 4.25 6.91
CA ARG A 108 20.20 3.59 5.87
C ARG A 108 20.32 2.12 6.22
N PRO A 109 20.41 1.25 5.20
CA PRO A 109 20.73 -0.13 5.44
C PRO A 109 21.99 -0.38 6.29
N PRO A 110 21.90 -1.16 7.40
CA PRO A 110 23.06 -1.51 8.22
C PRO A 110 23.91 -2.63 7.60
N GLY A 111 23.47 -3.24 6.50
CA GLY A 111 24.18 -4.33 5.81
C GLY A 111 23.93 -5.72 6.39
N ASN A 112 23.21 -5.83 7.51
CA ASN A 112 22.70 -7.08 8.05
C ASN A 112 21.25 -7.32 7.58
N VAL A 113 21.03 -8.42 6.85
CA VAL A 113 19.72 -8.77 6.26
C VAL A 113 18.66 -9.05 7.33
N GLU A 114 19.03 -9.64 8.46
CA GLU A 114 18.07 -9.98 9.54
C GLU A 114 17.52 -8.72 10.22
N GLU A 115 18.37 -7.70 10.42
CA GLU A 115 17.98 -6.37 10.92
C GLU A 115 17.17 -5.57 9.88
N HIS A 116 17.18 -6.04 8.63
CA HIS A 116 16.54 -5.46 7.47
C HIS A 116 15.16 -6.01 7.15
N LEU A 117 14.72 -7.05 7.87
CA LEU A 117 13.40 -7.67 7.73
C LEU A 117 12.24 -6.77 8.20
N ARG A 118 12.37 -5.44 8.16
CA ARG A 118 11.19 -4.57 8.11
C ARG A 118 10.54 -4.78 6.76
N SER A 119 9.65 -5.79 6.73
CA SER A 119 9.03 -6.26 5.50
C SER A 119 8.36 -5.10 4.76
N PRO A 120 8.52 -4.99 3.44
CA PRO A 120 7.69 -4.14 2.59
C PRO A 120 6.19 -4.33 2.88
N ASP A 121 5.81 -5.53 3.34
CA ASP A 121 4.44 -5.89 3.69
C ASP A 121 3.99 -5.42 5.08
N ILE A 122 4.81 -4.68 5.84
CA ILE A 122 4.44 -4.24 7.20
C ILE A 122 3.10 -3.51 7.20
N GLU A 123 2.86 -2.64 6.21
CA GLU A 123 1.59 -1.91 6.08
C GLU A 123 0.41 -2.88 5.87
N LYS A 124 0.58 -3.84 4.96
CA LYS A 124 -0.42 -4.89 4.70
C LYS A 124 -0.67 -5.77 5.93
N ILE A 125 0.37 -6.09 6.70
CA ILE A 125 0.26 -6.86 7.95
C ILE A 125 -0.55 -6.05 8.97
N PHE A 126 -0.31 -4.75 9.10
CA PHE A 126 -1.09 -3.89 9.98
C PHE A 126 -2.57 -3.81 9.55
N GLU A 127 -2.83 -3.59 8.27
CA GLU A 127 -4.20 -3.55 7.72
C GLU A 127 -4.98 -4.85 8.02
N GLU A 128 -4.38 -6.01 7.76
CA GLU A 128 -5.02 -7.29 8.03
C GLU A 128 -5.15 -7.58 9.53
N THR A 129 -4.20 -7.12 10.35
CA THR A 129 -4.29 -7.23 11.82
C THR A 129 -5.48 -6.43 12.34
N ASP A 130 -5.65 -5.18 11.89
CA ASP A 130 -6.77 -4.33 12.29
C ASP A 130 -8.11 -4.89 11.81
N ARG A 131 -8.15 -5.44 10.59
CA ARG A 131 -9.33 -6.13 10.06
C ARG A 131 -9.73 -7.32 10.93
N LEU A 132 -8.77 -8.19 11.27
CA LEU A 132 -9.02 -9.37 12.10
C LEU A 132 -9.47 -8.99 13.50
N LYS A 133 -8.87 -7.95 14.09
CA LYS A 133 -9.27 -7.42 15.40
C LYS A 133 -10.72 -6.95 15.40
N ASN A 134 -11.13 -6.18 14.39
CA ASN A 134 -12.52 -5.74 14.24
C ASN A 134 -13.51 -6.90 14.09
N ILE A 135 -13.12 -7.98 13.41
CA ILE A 135 -13.94 -9.19 13.29
C ILE A 135 -14.07 -9.89 14.64
N LEU A 136 -12.96 -10.03 15.36
CA LEU A 136 -12.94 -10.66 16.68
C LEU A 136 -13.84 -9.91 17.66
N ASP A 137 -13.71 -8.58 17.73
CA ASP A 137 -14.51 -7.72 18.61
C ASP A 137 -16.02 -7.85 18.34
N LYS A 138 -16.41 -8.00 17.07
CA LYS A 138 -17.82 -8.24 16.69
C LYS A 138 -18.32 -9.58 17.20
N ILE A 139 -17.55 -10.65 16.97
CA ILE A 139 -17.91 -12.01 17.40
C ILE A 139 -17.98 -12.10 18.92
N GLU A 140 -17.04 -11.49 19.63
CA GLU A 140 -17.03 -11.48 21.10
C GLU A 140 -18.23 -10.73 21.67
N ASN A 141 -18.60 -9.59 21.09
CA ASN A 141 -19.81 -8.86 21.49
C ASN A 141 -21.08 -9.65 21.23
N GLU A 142 -21.20 -10.29 20.07
CA GLU A 142 -22.35 -11.14 19.75
C GLU A 142 -22.46 -12.32 20.72
N ASN A 143 -21.35 -13.03 20.98
CA ASN A 143 -21.30 -14.12 21.94
C ASN A 143 -21.67 -13.68 23.35
N SER A 144 -21.21 -12.50 23.78
CA SER A 144 -21.57 -11.91 25.07
C SER A 144 -23.08 -11.67 25.18
N ASN A 145 -23.70 -11.14 24.13
CA ASN A 145 -25.14 -10.90 24.07
C ASN A 145 -25.93 -12.22 24.06
N LEU A 146 -25.51 -13.20 23.25
CA LEU A 146 -26.12 -14.52 23.21
C LEU A 146 -26.05 -15.23 24.57
N LYS A 147 -24.93 -15.11 25.27
CA LYS A 147 -24.77 -15.67 26.62
C LYS A 147 -25.75 -15.07 27.62
N LYS A 148 -25.93 -13.75 27.61
CA LYS A 148 -26.92 -13.07 28.47
C LYS A 148 -28.34 -13.58 28.18
N LEU A 149 -28.70 -13.67 26.89
CA LEU A 149 -30.02 -14.15 26.48
C LEU A 149 -30.24 -15.61 26.87
N LEU A 150 -29.23 -16.46 26.72
CA LEU A 150 -29.28 -17.86 27.16
C LEU A 150 -29.50 -17.96 28.67
N ASP A 151 -28.81 -17.15 29.47
CA ASP A 151 -28.96 -17.14 30.92
C ASP A 151 -30.36 -16.68 31.36
N GLU A 152 -30.93 -15.68 30.70
CA GLU A 152 -32.32 -15.26 30.91
C GLU A 152 -33.32 -16.38 30.60
N LYS A 153 -33.15 -17.05 29.45
CA LYS A 153 -34.01 -18.18 29.07
C LYS A 153 -33.88 -19.34 30.05
N ARG A 154 -32.67 -19.67 30.50
CA ARG A 154 -32.44 -20.71 31.52
C ARG A 154 -33.12 -20.36 32.84
N LYS A 155 -33.06 -19.11 33.29
CA LYS A 155 -33.78 -18.65 34.49
C LYS A 155 -35.29 -18.84 34.33
N LEU A 156 -35.86 -18.42 33.20
CA LEU A 156 -37.27 -18.57 32.92
C LEU A 156 -37.71 -20.05 32.92
N THR A 157 -36.95 -20.92 32.24
CA THR A 157 -37.22 -22.37 32.24
C THR A 157 -37.20 -22.94 33.65
N ASN A 158 -36.19 -22.60 34.46
CA ASN A 158 -36.10 -23.05 35.84
C ASN A 158 -37.30 -22.56 36.70
N GLU A 159 -37.80 -21.35 36.46
CA GLU A 159 -39.00 -20.85 37.14
C GLU A 159 -40.27 -21.59 36.73
N ILE A 160 -40.43 -21.86 35.43
CA ILE A 160 -41.55 -22.64 34.90
C ILE A 160 -41.52 -24.06 35.48
N ASP A 161 -40.36 -24.71 35.48
CA ASP A 161 -40.19 -26.06 36.04
C ASP A 161 -40.58 -26.10 37.53
N LYS A 162 -40.19 -25.09 38.32
CA LYS A 162 -40.62 -24.96 39.72
C LYS A 162 -42.14 -24.84 39.85
N LYS A 163 -42.79 -24.03 39.01
CA LYS A 163 -44.25 -23.88 39.02
C LYS A 163 -44.96 -25.18 38.64
N ILE A 164 -44.47 -25.88 37.63
CA ILE A 164 -45.00 -27.19 37.20
C ILE A 164 -44.89 -28.21 38.34
N LEU A 165 -43.71 -28.31 38.97
CA LEU A 165 -43.50 -29.21 40.12
C LEU A 165 -44.44 -28.89 41.28
N GLN A 166 -44.66 -27.60 41.58
CA GLN A 166 -45.58 -27.18 42.62
C GLN A 166 -47.05 -27.52 42.27
N ALA A 167 -47.49 -27.21 41.05
CA ALA A 167 -48.84 -27.53 40.58
C ALA A 167 -49.09 -29.04 40.60
N HIS A 168 -48.12 -29.83 40.13
CA HIS A 168 -48.16 -31.30 40.20
C HIS A 168 -48.26 -31.80 41.65
N LYS A 169 -47.48 -31.23 42.57
CA LYS A 169 -47.54 -31.60 44.00
C LYS A 169 -48.91 -31.28 44.62
N ILE A 170 -49.49 -30.12 44.31
CA ILE A 170 -50.81 -29.72 44.80
C ILE A 170 -51.87 -30.67 44.24
N GLY A 171 -51.88 -30.89 42.91
CA GLY A 171 -52.83 -31.78 42.24
C GLY A 171 -52.79 -33.20 42.80
N LYS A 172 -51.58 -33.75 43.01
CA LYS A 172 -51.39 -35.07 43.61
C LYS A 172 -52.02 -35.21 45.01
N LEU A 173 -52.11 -34.12 45.78
CA LEU A 173 -52.67 -34.12 47.13
C LEU A 173 -54.17 -33.77 47.16
N SER A 174 -54.64 -32.89 46.27
CA SER A 174 -56.02 -32.39 46.27
C SER A 174 -56.97 -33.29 45.50
N ILE A 175 -56.55 -33.87 44.37
CA ILE A 175 -57.41 -34.71 43.52
C ILE A 175 -57.98 -35.90 44.28
N PRO A 176 -57.18 -36.73 45.00
CA PRO A 176 -57.73 -37.87 45.74
C PRO A 176 -58.67 -37.47 46.88
N LYS A 177 -58.49 -36.27 47.45
CA LYS A 177 -59.40 -35.73 48.48
C LYS A 177 -60.73 -35.33 47.86
N MET A 178 -60.70 -34.67 46.71
CA MET A 178 -61.91 -34.27 45.98
C MET A 178 -62.67 -35.49 45.47
N GLU A 179 -61.98 -36.51 44.94
CA GLU A 179 -62.59 -37.79 44.54
C GLU A 179 -63.31 -38.47 45.72
N LYS A 180 -62.69 -38.52 46.91
CA LYS A 180 -63.34 -39.04 48.11
C LYS A 180 -64.59 -38.25 48.51
N ILE A 181 -64.55 -36.92 48.41
CA ILE A 181 -65.71 -36.07 48.74
C ILE A 181 -66.82 -36.27 47.70
N ALA A 182 -66.49 -36.29 46.41
CA ALA A 182 -67.43 -36.55 45.33
C ALA A 182 -68.14 -37.91 45.53
N HIS A 183 -67.39 -38.96 45.82
CA HIS A 183 -67.96 -40.28 46.08
C HIS A 183 -68.89 -40.31 47.31
N ARG A 184 -68.57 -39.53 48.35
CA ARG A 184 -69.47 -39.36 49.50
C ARG A 184 -70.76 -38.64 49.11
N LEU A 185 -70.70 -37.60 48.29
CA LEU A 185 -71.90 -36.88 47.82
C LEU A 185 -72.78 -37.74 46.91
N GLU A 186 -72.18 -38.53 46.02
CA GLU A 186 -72.89 -39.50 45.18
C GLU A 186 -73.64 -40.53 46.04
N THR A 187 -72.99 -41.08 47.06
CA THR A 187 -73.63 -42.02 47.99
C THR A 187 -74.74 -41.38 48.84
N TYR A 188 -74.63 -40.11 49.21
CA TYR A 188 -75.71 -39.36 49.87
C TYR A 188 -76.92 -39.12 48.96
N ASN A 189 -76.72 -38.77 47.68
CA ASN A 189 -77.82 -38.58 46.75
C ASN A 189 -78.56 -39.90 46.45
N CYS A 190 -77.84 -41.02 46.30
CA CYS A 190 -78.47 -42.32 46.12
C CYS A 190 -79.27 -42.82 47.35
N GLN A 191 -79.03 -42.27 48.54
CA GLN A 191 -79.78 -42.57 49.76
C GLN A 191 -81.05 -41.71 49.91
N ASN A 192 -81.10 -40.53 49.29
CA ASN A 192 -82.24 -39.61 49.35
C ASN A 192 -83.25 -39.80 48.21
N ASP A 193 -82.92 -40.58 47.17
CA ASP A 193 -83.79 -40.93 46.04
C ASP A 193 -84.54 -42.28 46.22
N LYS A 194 -84.62 -42.82 47.45
CA LYS A 194 -85.42 -44.01 47.82
C LYS A 194 -86.52 -43.64 48.81
#